data_AF-A0A6N6JIQ9-F1
#
_entry.id   AF-A0A6N6JIQ9-F1
#
_cell.length_a   1.000
_cell.length_b   1.000
_cell.length_c   1.000
_cell.angle_alpha   90.00
_cell.angle_beta   90.00
_cell.angle_gamma   90.00
#
_symmetry.space_group_name_H-M   'P 1'
#
loop_
_entity.id
_entity.type
_entity.pdbx_description
1 polymer ?
#
loop_
_entity_poly.entity_id
_entity_poly.type
_entity_poly.pdbx_seq_one_letter_code
_entity_poly.pdbx_strand_id
1 'polypeptide(L)'
;MEDELLVGSEYLWPGRFHERLHISTSQYARIVREWVTSIGLEASAYGAHSTRRTNVTQIYKKTVNLRAVQLLLGHTKMVNTA
;
A
#
# COMPACT_ATOMS: atom_id res chain seq x y z
N MET A 1 -21.35 -6.58 -21.35
CA MET A 1 -20.37 -6.88 -20.30
C MET A 1 -19.04 -6.83 -21.01
N GLU A 2 -18.56 -5.62 -21.25
CA GLU A 2 -17.31 -5.41 -21.97
C GLU A 2 -16.20 -5.81 -21.01
N ASP A 3 -15.40 -6.76 -21.48
CA ASP A 3 -14.22 -7.26 -20.80
C ASP A 3 -13.24 -6.09 -20.70
N GLU A 4 -13.22 -5.44 -19.53
CA GLU A 4 -12.31 -4.36 -19.17
C GLU A 4 -10.92 -4.96 -18.97
N LEU A 5 -10.37 -5.51 -20.06
CA LEU A 5 -8.99 -5.91 -20.18
C LEU A 5 -8.17 -4.64 -19.96
N LEU A 6 -7.58 -4.51 -18.78
CA LEU A 6 -6.59 -3.49 -18.48
C LEU A 6 -5.56 -3.50 -19.61
N VAL A 7 -5.69 -2.55 -20.55
CA VAL A 7 -4.72 -2.34 -21.61
C VAL A 7 -3.41 -2.08 -20.87
N GLY A 8 -2.39 -2.92 -21.11
CA GLY A 8 -1.17 -3.03 -20.31
C GLY A 8 -0.28 -1.78 -20.22
N SER A 9 -0.79 -0.61 -20.62
CA SER A 9 -0.17 0.71 -20.50
C SER A 9 -0.99 1.72 -19.68
N GLU A 10 -2.17 1.36 -19.16
CA GLU A 10 -3.01 2.26 -18.36
C GLU A 10 -2.76 2.06 -16.87
N TYR A 11 -2.64 3.17 -16.13
CA TYR A 11 -2.40 3.11 -14.69
C TYR A 11 -3.70 2.77 -13.94
N LEU A 12 -3.61 1.79 -13.03
CA LEU A 12 -4.76 1.34 -12.22
C LEU A 12 -5.44 2.46 -11.42
N TRP A 13 -4.68 3.49 -11.02
CA TRP A 13 -5.23 4.67 -10.36
C TRP A 13 -4.85 5.93 -11.14
N PRO A 14 -5.81 6.57 -11.84
CA PRO A 14 -5.55 7.80 -12.56
C PRO A 14 -5.26 8.96 -11.61
N GLY A 15 -4.33 9.83 -11.99
CA GLY A 15 -4.06 11.07 -11.26
C GLY A 15 -5.16 12.12 -11.51
N ARG A 16 -5.42 13.01 -10.53
CA ARG A 16 -6.36 14.14 -10.73
C ARG A 16 -5.83 15.26 -11.63
N PHE A 17 -4.54 15.24 -11.99
CA PHE A 17 -3.92 16.26 -12.84
C PHE A 17 -3.75 15.69 -14.23
N HIS A 18 -4.29 16.37 -15.26
CA HIS A 18 -4.30 15.92 -16.65
C HIS A 18 -2.90 15.59 -17.22
N GLU A 19 -1.84 16.15 -16.64
CA GLU A 19 -0.46 15.87 -17.06
C GLU A 19 0.16 14.63 -16.38
N ARG A 20 -0.44 14.13 -15.29
CA ARG A 20 0.06 12.96 -14.56
C ARG A 20 -0.89 11.79 -14.76
N LEU A 21 -0.43 10.84 -15.56
CA LEU A 21 -1.18 9.63 -15.91
C LEU A 21 -1.48 8.72 -14.70
N HIS A 22 -0.78 8.87 -13.57
CA HIS A 22 -0.97 8.08 -12.35
C HIS A 22 -1.13 8.92 -11.07
N ILE A 23 -1.71 8.30 -10.04
CA ILE A 23 -1.80 8.88 -8.71
C ILE A 23 -0.42 9.26 -8.17
N SER A 24 -0.28 10.50 -7.71
CA SER A 24 0.96 10.94 -7.07
C SER A 24 1.08 10.41 -5.64
N THR A 25 2.31 10.33 -5.13
CA THR A 25 2.59 9.94 -3.73
C THR A 25 1.82 10.80 -2.73
N SER A 26 1.68 12.11 -2.98
CA SER A 26 0.93 13.03 -2.11
C SER A 26 -0.57 12.77 -2.14
N GLN A 27 -1.13 12.42 -3.31
CA GLN A 27 -2.54 12.02 -3.43
C GLN A 27 -2.81 10.72 -2.69
N TYR A 28 -1.94 9.73 -2.87
CA TYR A 28 -2.02 8.47 -2.14
C TYR A 28 -1.93 8.69 -0.62
N ALA A 29 -0.97 9.49 -0.15
CA ALA A 29 -0.84 9.82 1.27
C ALA A 29 -2.09 10.52 1.84
N ARG A 30 -2.75 11.37 1.04
CA ARG A 30 -3.98 12.05 1.44
C ARG A 30 -5.16 11.09 1.55
N ILE A 31 -5.32 10.16 0.61
CA ILE A 31 -6.35 9.12 0.67
C ILE A 31 -6.20 8.27 1.94
N VAL A 32 -4.97 7.82 2.22
CA VAL A 32 -4.69 7.03 3.43
C VAL A 32 -5.02 7.84 4.70
N ARG A 33 -4.65 9.13 4.72
CA ARG A 33 -4.97 10.03 5.83
C ARG A 33 -6.48 10.15 6.05
N GLU A 34 -7.24 10.37 4.98
CA GLU A 34 -8.71 10.48 5.03
C GLU A 34 -9.33 9.19 5.58
N TRP A 35 -8.88 8.01 5.14
CA TRP A 35 -9.35 6.72 5.65
C TRP A 35 -9.02 6.51 7.12
N VAL A 36 -7.78 6.81 7.54
CA VAL A 36 -7.35 6.69 8.94
C VAL A 36 -8.18 7.59 9.84
N THR A 37 -8.40 8.85 9.44
CA THR A 37 -9.25 9.77 10.20
C THR A 37 -10.71 9.30 10.23
N SER A 38 -11.23 8.70 9.15
CA SER A 38 -12.60 8.21 9.09
C SER A 38 -12.91 7.09 10.09
N ILE A 39 -11.90 6.33 10.51
CA ILE A 39 -12.02 5.28 11.53
C ILE A 39 -11.61 5.75 12.93
N GLY A 40 -11.43 7.06 13.13
CA GLY A 40 -11.12 7.67 14.44
C GLY A 40 -9.67 7.52 14.90
N LEU A 41 -8.74 7.20 13.99
CA LEU A 41 -7.31 7.09 14.31
C LEU A 41 -6.55 8.38 14.02
N GLU A 42 -5.45 8.59 14.75
CA GLU A 42 -4.55 9.73 14.58
C GLU A 42 -3.77 9.65 13.26
N ALA A 43 -4.09 10.54 12.33
CA ALA A 43 -3.53 10.55 10.97
C ALA A 43 -2.01 10.76 10.92
N SER A 44 -1.44 11.36 11.96
CA SER A 44 0.01 11.54 12.13
C SER A 44 0.74 10.22 12.44
N ALA A 45 0.07 9.25 13.08
CA ALA A 45 0.64 7.97 13.48
C ALA A 45 0.47 6.87 12.41
N TYR A 46 -0.51 7.00 11.52
CA TYR A 46 -0.84 5.99 10.52
C TYR A 46 -0.76 6.57 9.10
N GLY A 47 0.43 6.48 8.51
CA GLY A 47 0.65 6.72 7.08
C GLY A 47 0.84 5.43 6.29
N ALA A 48 0.99 5.54 4.97
CA ALA A 48 1.16 4.38 4.07
C ALA A 48 2.27 3.41 4.50
N HIS A 49 3.39 3.93 5.02
CA HIS A 49 4.49 3.09 5.51
C HIS A 49 4.12 2.35 6.82
N SER A 50 3.43 3.03 7.75
CA SER A 50 2.92 2.42 8.98
C SER A 50 1.94 1.28 8.67
N THR A 51 1.03 1.51 7.71
CA THR A 51 0.10 0.50 7.22
C THR A 51 0.84 -0.69 6.59
N ARG A 52 1.85 -0.44 5.75
CA ARG A 52 2.69 -1.51 5.15
C ARG A 52 3.33 -2.39 6.23
N ARG A 53 3.90 -1.77 7.27
CA ARG A 53 4.50 -2.52 8.40
C ARG A 53 3.47 -3.30 9.19
N THR A 54 2.32 -2.69 9.50
CA THR A 54 1.26 -3.31 10.30
C THR A 54 0.64 -4.53 9.61
N ASN A 55 0.31 -4.41 8.31
CA ASN A 55 -0.28 -5.51 7.55
C ASN A 55 0.60 -6.75 7.56
N VAL A 56 1.90 -6.56 7.35
CA VAL A 56 2.86 -7.66 7.33
C VAL A 56 3.05 -8.28 8.71
N THR A 57 3.07 -7.48 9.77
CA THR A 57 3.08 -7.99 11.16
C THR A 57 1.86 -8.86 11.45
N GLN A 58 0.67 -8.50 10.98
CA GLN A 58 -0.54 -9.32 11.16
C GLN A 58 -0.46 -10.64 10.39
N ILE A 59 0.11 -10.64 9.18
CA ILE A 59 0.36 -11.87 8.40
C ILE A 59 1.33 -12.78 9.15
N TYR A 60 2.43 -12.22 9.67
CA TYR A 60 3.39 -12.99 10.46
C TYR A 60 2.73 -13.60 11.70
N LYS A 61 1.97 -12.83 12.48
CA LYS A 61 1.26 -13.33 13.66
C LYS A 61 0.33 -14.52 13.37
N LYS A 62 -0.30 -14.54 12.19
CA LYS A 62 -1.22 -15.62 11.79
C LYS A 62 -0.54 -16.84 11.19
N THR A 63 0.57 -16.65 10.49
CA THR A 63 1.19 -17.71 9.67
C THR A 63 2.51 -18.22 10.22
N VAL A 64 3.19 -17.41 11.05
CA VAL A 64 4.55 -17.64 11.55
C VAL A 64 5.58 -17.85 10.41
N ASN A 65 5.27 -17.38 9.20
CA ASN A 65 6.11 -17.58 8.01
C ASN A 65 6.90 -16.31 7.66
N LEU A 66 8.12 -16.21 8.21
CA LEU A 66 9.01 -15.06 7.98
C LEU A 66 9.45 -14.94 6.51
N ARG A 67 9.55 -16.05 5.79
CA ARG A 67 9.95 -16.05 4.37
C ARG A 67 8.87 -15.44 3.49
N ALA A 68 7.59 -15.73 3.75
CA ALA A 68 6.48 -15.10 3.05
C ALA A 68 6.44 -13.58 3.29
N VAL A 69 6.64 -13.17 4.55
CA VAL A 69 6.72 -11.76 4.98
C VAL A 69 7.87 -11.03 4.26
N GLN A 70 9.03 -11.65 4.13
CA GLN A 70 10.17 -11.12 3.38
C GLN A 70 9.83 -10.86 1.91
N LEU A 71 9.18 -11.83 1.25
CA LEU A 71 8.78 -11.74 -0.16
C LEU A 71 7.73 -10.64 -0.37
N LEU A 72 6.74 -10.55 0.51
CA LEU A 72 5.71 -9.50 0.47
C LEU A 72 6.30 -8.09 0.65
N LEU A 73 7.36 -7.97 1.46
CA LEU A 73 8.06 -6.71 1.65
C LEU A 73 9.07 -6.39 0.53
N GLY A 74 9.39 -7.35 -0.34
CA GLY A 74 10.43 -7.18 -1.37
C GLY A 74 11.84 -7.08 -0.77
N HIS A 75 12.07 -7.63 0.41
CA HIS A 75 13.37 -7.56 1.08
C HIS A 75 14.33 -8.62 0.54
N THR A 76 15.51 -8.21 0.12
CA THR A 76 16.56 -9.12 -0.36
C THR A 76 17.20 -9.92 0.76
N LYS A 77 17.35 -9.34 1.96
CA LYS A 77 17.95 -9.98 3.13
C LYS A 77 16.91 -10.21 4.23
N MET A 78 16.97 -11.39 4.86
CA MET A 78 16.09 -11.74 5.99
C MET A 78 16.26 -10.80 7.19
N VAL A 79 17.47 -10.29 7.44
CA VAL A 79 17.75 -9.35 8.53
C VAL A 79 16.96 -8.05 8.44
N ASN A 80 16.47 -7.68 7.25
CA ASN A 80 15.64 -6.49 7.07
C ASN A 80 14.15 -6.76 7.38
N THR A 81 13.79 -8.01 7.69
CA THR A 81 12.41 -8.49 7.86
C THR A 81 12.11 -8.89 9.30
N ALA A 82 13.16 -9.32 10.04
CA ALA A 82 13.07 -9.76 11.43
C ALA A 82 12.79 -8.61 12.41
#